data_AF-A0A255PCQ9-F1
#
_entry.id   AF-A0A255PCQ9-F1
#
_cell.length_a   1.000
_cell.length_b   1.000
_cell.length_c   1.000
_cell.angle_alpha   90.00
_cell.angle_beta   90.00
_cell.angle_gamma   90.00
#
_symmetry.space_group_name_H-M   'P 1'
#
loop_
_entity.id
_entity.type
_entity.pdbx_description
1 polymer ?
#
loop_
_entity_poly.entity_id
_entity_poly.type
_entity_poly.pdbx_seq_one_letter_code
_entity_poly.pdbx_strand_id
1 'polypeptide(L)'
;MTTPTKPRSAYHRGRDLEHRVRTHLREEGYEVLRTAGSKSKVDLVAIKPGQILFVQCKRSGALPPAEWNALWDLAQMVGAVPVLAEQLTRGRRYWRLTARKDRPGARQPYVELTLDELAAGVAA
;
A
#
# COMPACT_ATOMS: atom_id res chain seq x y z
N MET A 1 7.34 22.73 35.61
CA MET A 1 6.02 22.54 34.97
C MET A 1 6.22 21.73 33.69
N THR A 2 5.96 20.42 33.74
CA THR A 2 6.02 19.53 32.57
C THR A 2 4.66 19.56 31.87
N THR A 3 4.60 20.17 30.69
CA THR A 3 3.39 20.23 29.86
C THR A 3 3.01 18.81 29.42
N PRO A 4 1.76 18.35 29.62
CA PRO A 4 1.35 17.03 29.17
C PRO A 4 1.38 16.96 27.63
N THR A 5 2.18 16.05 27.09
CA THR A 5 2.30 15.84 25.65
C THR A 5 0.99 15.28 25.11
N LYS A 6 0.29 16.07 24.30
CA LYS A 6 -0.97 15.66 23.65
C LYS A 6 -0.73 14.37 22.85
N PRO A 7 -1.50 13.29 23.04
CA PRO A 7 -1.31 12.07 22.29
C PRO A 7 -1.48 12.37 20.79
N ARG A 8 -0.51 11.98 19.96
CA ARG A 8 -0.60 12.12 18.49
C ARG A 8 -1.91 11.49 18.02
N SER A 9 -2.74 12.26 17.32
CA SER A 9 -4.03 11.79 16.83
C SER A 9 -3.86 10.56 15.93
N ALA A 10 -4.89 9.71 15.83
CA ALA A 10 -4.88 8.55 14.93
C ALA A 10 -4.53 8.94 13.48
N TYR A 11 -4.92 10.16 13.08
CA TYR A 11 -4.62 10.77 11.79
C TYR A 11 -3.12 11.02 11.56
N HIS A 12 -2.40 11.55 12.56
CA HIS A 12 -0.95 11.75 12.46
C HIS A 12 -0.19 10.43 12.32
N ARG A 13 -0.67 9.35 12.97
CA ARG A 13 -0.02 8.04 12.92
C ARG A 13 -0.23 7.29 11.60
N GLY A 14 -1.35 7.51 10.91
CA GLY A 14 -1.59 6.96 9.57
C GLY A 14 -0.67 7.60 8.52
N ARG A 15 -0.56 8.93 8.57
CA ARG A 15 0.33 9.72 7.70
C ARG A 15 1.80 9.31 7.80
N ASP A 16 2.27 8.87 8.95
CA ASP A 16 3.65 8.37 9.12
C ASP A 16 3.92 7.08 8.34
N LEU A 17 2.93 6.19 8.19
CA LEU A 17 3.09 4.98 7.39
C LEU A 17 3.18 5.35 5.91
N GLU A 18 2.24 6.16 5.41
CA GLU A 18 2.25 6.61 4.00
C GLU A 18 3.58 7.28 3.64
N HIS A 19 4.09 8.17 4.50
CA HIS A 19 5.36 8.84 4.25
C HIS A 19 6.53 7.87 4.23
N ARG A 20 6.59 6.90 5.15
CA ARG A 20 7.67 5.89 5.19
C ARG A 20 7.60 4.94 4.00
N VAL A 21 6.41 4.49 3.62
CA VAL A 21 6.21 3.63 2.45
C VAL A 21 6.62 4.38 1.18
N ARG A 22 6.22 5.65 1.04
CA ARG A 22 6.62 6.50 -0.09
C ARG A 22 8.14 6.68 -0.15
N THR A 23 8.78 7.04 0.96
CA THR A 23 10.24 7.21 1.01
C THR A 23 10.93 5.93 0.59
N HIS A 24 10.51 4.79 1.13
CA HIS A 24 11.08 3.52 0.74
C HIS A 24 10.88 3.19 -0.74
N LEU A 25 9.67 3.33 -1.27
CA LEU A 25 9.44 3.08 -2.69
C LEU A 25 10.33 3.97 -3.58
N ARG A 26 10.63 5.19 -3.16
CA ARG A 26 11.60 6.06 -3.87
C ARG A 26 13.04 5.55 -3.76
N GLU A 27 13.45 5.06 -2.60
CA GLU A 27 14.77 4.42 -2.42
C GLU A 27 14.92 3.19 -3.33
N GLU A 28 13.82 2.48 -3.61
CA GLU A 28 13.74 1.33 -4.52
C GLU A 28 13.54 1.73 -6.00
N GLY A 29 13.74 3.02 -6.33
CA GLY A 29 13.77 3.53 -7.70
C GLY A 29 12.41 3.87 -8.32
N TYR A 30 11.33 3.94 -7.54
CA TYR A 30 10.02 4.37 -8.04
C TYR A 30 9.84 5.89 -7.95
N GLU A 31 9.23 6.48 -8.97
CA GLU A 31 8.56 7.77 -8.82
C GLU A 31 7.21 7.54 -8.12
N VAL A 32 6.87 8.38 -7.13
CA VAL A 32 5.71 8.12 -6.26
C VAL A 32 4.80 9.34 -6.15
N LEU A 33 3.58 9.17 -6.63
CA LEU A 33 2.48 10.12 -6.52
C LEU A 33 1.62 9.75 -5.31
N ARG A 34 1.22 10.75 -4.52
CA ARG A 34 0.30 10.56 -3.38
C ARG A 34 -1.07 11.11 -3.75
N THR A 35 -2.12 10.33 -3.48
CA THR A 35 -3.50 10.80 -3.63
C THR A 35 -3.87 11.75 -2.49
N ALA A 36 -4.64 12.79 -2.79
CA ALA A 36 -5.07 13.73 -1.77
C ALA A 36 -6.30 13.20 -1.02
N GLY A 37 -6.24 13.16 0.32
CA GLY A 37 -7.43 13.19 1.16
C GLY A 37 -7.98 11.86 1.70
N SER A 38 -7.19 10.79 1.79
CA SER A 38 -7.52 9.52 2.51
C SER A 38 -8.88 8.85 2.19
N LYS A 39 -9.56 9.27 1.12
CA LYS A 39 -10.84 8.73 0.63
C LYS A 39 -10.68 8.03 -0.73
N SER A 40 -9.48 8.03 -1.28
CA SER A 40 -9.16 7.38 -2.54
C SER A 40 -8.94 5.87 -2.34
N LYS A 41 -9.14 5.12 -3.42
CA LYS A 41 -8.95 3.66 -3.49
C LYS A 41 -7.47 3.23 -3.45
N VAL A 42 -6.59 4.21 -3.43
CA VAL A 42 -5.13 4.12 -3.54
C VAL A 42 -4.56 5.27 -2.72
N ASP A 43 -3.59 5.01 -1.87
CA ASP A 43 -2.86 6.06 -1.12
C ASP A 43 -1.64 6.54 -1.90
N LEU A 44 -0.92 5.61 -2.55
CA LEU A 44 0.27 5.88 -3.34
C LEU A 44 0.20 5.16 -4.68
N VAL A 45 0.57 5.88 -5.74
CA VAL A 45 0.87 5.31 -7.05
C VAL A 45 2.38 5.35 -7.20
N ALA A 46 3.02 4.19 -7.34
CA ALA A 46 4.46 4.08 -7.53
C ALA A 46 4.76 3.51 -8.91
N ILE A 47 5.64 4.18 -9.66
CA ILE A 47 5.92 3.86 -11.06
C ILE A 47 7.42 3.73 -11.26
N LYS A 48 7.86 2.63 -11.88
CA LYS A 48 9.20 2.44 -12.42
C LYS A 48 9.11 1.73 -13.78
N PRO A 49 10.17 1.67 -14.59
CA PRO A 49 10.12 0.97 -15.88
C PRO A 49 9.56 -0.45 -15.74
N GLY A 50 8.55 -0.78 -16.55
CA GLY A 50 7.90 -2.10 -16.55
C GLY A 50 6.97 -2.38 -15.37
N GLN A 51 6.78 -1.44 -14.42
CA GLN A 51 6.03 -1.73 -13.20
C GLN A 51 5.28 -0.52 -12.63
N ILE A 52 3.98 -0.70 -12.45
CA ILE A 52 3.10 0.26 -11.76
C ILE A 52 2.51 -0.43 -10.54
N LEU A 53 2.66 0.18 -9.36
CA LEU A 53 2.03 -0.27 -8.12
C LEU A 53 0.92 0.70 -7.72
N PHE A 54 -0.25 0.15 -7.40
CA PHE A 54 -1.28 0.85 -6.64
C PHE A 54 -1.23 0.37 -5.21
N VAL A 55 -0.87 1.27 -4.29
CA VAL A 55 -0.58 0.92 -2.90
C VAL A 55 -1.62 1.54 -1.98
N GLN A 56 -2.22 0.70 -1.13
CA GLN A 56 -3.00 1.14 0.03
C GLN A 56 -2.19 0.85 1.30
N CYS A 57 -2.09 1.83 2.19
CA CYS A 57 -1.34 1.73 3.45
C CYS A 57 -2.29 1.46 4.63
N LYS A 58 -2.15 0.32 5.30
CA LYS A 58 -2.90 0.03 6.54
C LYS A 58 -1.97 -0.45 7.65
N ARG A 59 -2.07 0.20 8.81
CA ARG A 59 -1.30 -0.21 9.99
C ARG A 59 -1.70 -1.58 10.52
N SER A 60 -2.96 -1.97 10.35
CA SER A 60 -3.51 -3.26 10.80
C SER A 60 -3.24 -4.41 9.83
N GLY A 61 -2.69 -4.13 8.64
CA GLY A 61 -2.57 -5.14 7.58
C GLY A 61 -3.92 -5.65 7.06
N ALA A 62 -5.03 -4.99 7.37
CA ALA A 62 -6.37 -5.45 7.02
C ALA A 62 -7.16 -4.39 6.25
N LEU A 63 -7.78 -4.83 5.14
CA LEU A 63 -8.74 -4.04 4.37
C LEU A 63 -10.13 -4.69 4.42
N PRO A 64 -11.21 -3.89 4.54
CA PRO A 64 -12.56 -4.36 4.32
C PRO A 64 -12.75 -4.76 2.84
N PRO A 65 -13.67 -5.68 2.52
CA PRO A 65 -13.87 -6.18 1.15
C PRO A 65 -14.10 -5.08 0.11
N ALA A 66 -14.82 -4.01 0.45
CA ALA A 66 -15.06 -2.89 -0.47
C ALA A 66 -13.77 -2.16 -0.88
N GLU A 67 -12.91 -1.80 0.09
CA GLU A 67 -11.62 -1.15 -0.21
C GLU A 67 -10.68 -2.11 -0.96
N TRP A 68 -10.65 -3.38 -0.54
CA TRP A 68 -9.85 -4.42 -1.19
C TRP A 68 -10.22 -4.60 -2.67
N ASN A 69 -11.52 -4.79 -2.95
CA ASN A 69 -11.99 -5.04 -4.30
C ASN A 69 -11.85 -3.78 -5.17
N ALA A 70 -12.05 -2.59 -4.61
CA ALA A 70 -11.84 -1.34 -5.32
C ALA A 70 -10.38 -1.12 -5.75
N LEU A 71 -9.41 -1.47 -4.89
CA LEU A 71 -7.98 -1.46 -5.23
C LEU A 71 -7.66 -2.49 -6.31
N TRP A 72 -8.14 -3.72 -6.13
CA TRP A 72 -7.94 -4.82 -7.07
C TRP A 72 -8.47 -4.46 -8.47
N ASP A 73 -9.73 -4.05 -8.57
CA ASP A 73 -10.40 -3.75 -9.84
C ASP A 73 -9.72 -2.59 -10.58
N LEU A 74 -9.33 -1.53 -9.85
CA LEU A 74 -8.61 -0.42 -10.44
C LEU A 74 -7.24 -0.85 -10.97
N ALA A 75 -6.53 -1.72 -10.24
CA ALA A 75 -5.24 -2.23 -10.69
C ALA A 75 -5.38 -3.10 -11.94
N GLN A 76 -6.40 -3.97 -12.00
CA GLN A 76 -6.67 -4.80 -13.18
C GLN A 76 -7.00 -3.96 -14.41
N MET A 77 -7.73 -2.86 -14.25
CA MET A 77 -8.12 -1.97 -15.36
C MET A 77 -6.92 -1.43 -16.16
N VAL A 78 -5.77 -1.23 -15.51
CA VAL A 78 -4.60 -0.58 -16.13
C VAL A 78 -3.35 -1.46 -16.16
N GLY A 79 -3.47 -2.74 -15.75
CA GLY A 79 -2.32 -3.64 -15.64
C GLY A 79 -1.36 -3.28 -14.50
N ALA A 80 -1.81 -2.57 -13.47
CA ALA A 80 -1.01 -2.28 -12.29
C ALA A 80 -1.05 -3.45 -11.30
N VAL A 81 -0.08 -3.47 -10.38
CA VAL A 81 -0.01 -4.42 -9.27
C VAL A 81 -0.74 -3.84 -8.07
N PRO A 82 -1.83 -4.46 -7.59
CA PRO A 82 -2.49 -4.03 -6.36
C PRO A 82 -1.68 -4.48 -5.13
N VAL A 83 -1.31 -3.52 -4.28
CA VAL A 83 -0.44 -3.73 -3.13
C VAL A 83 -1.06 -3.20 -1.83
N LEU A 84 -1.04 -4.02 -0.80
CA LEU A 84 -1.28 -3.60 0.57
C LEU A 84 0.06 -3.44 1.30
N ALA A 85 0.35 -2.22 1.77
CA ALA A 85 1.49 -1.95 2.63
C ALA A 85 1.08 -2.01 4.10
N GLU A 86 1.71 -2.91 4.86
CA GLU A 86 1.45 -3.15 6.27
C GLU A 86 2.55 -2.57 7.16
N GLN A 87 2.16 -1.97 8.29
CA GLN A 87 3.11 -1.58 9.33
C GLN A 87 3.44 -2.78 10.22
N LEU A 88 4.73 -3.09 10.34
CA LEU A 88 5.22 -4.02 11.37
C LEU A 88 5.74 -3.26 12.60
N THR A 89 5.96 -3.96 13.71
CA THR A 89 6.65 -3.40 14.88
C THR A 89 8.01 -2.80 14.49
N ARG A 90 8.71 -3.44 13.55
CA ARG A 90 9.93 -2.94 12.92
C ARG A 90 9.78 -3.00 11.40
N GLY A 91 9.76 -1.84 10.74
CA GLY A 91 9.69 -1.75 9.29
C GLY A 91 8.27 -1.83 8.70
N ARG A 92 8.16 -2.41 7.50
CA ARG A 92 6.93 -2.58 6.71
C ARG A 92 7.00 -3.89 5.92
N ARG A 93 5.85 -4.41 5.50
CA ARG A 93 5.71 -5.47 4.50
C ARG A 93 4.81 -5.02 3.36
N TYR A 94 5.01 -5.64 2.19
CA TYR A 94 4.20 -5.44 1.01
C TYR A 94 3.51 -6.76 0.65
N TRP A 95 2.22 -6.68 0.39
CA TRP A 95 1.39 -7.81 0.01
C TRP A 95 0.78 -7.54 -1.35
N ARG A 96 1.06 -8.39 -2.33
CA ARG A 96 0.38 -8.36 -3.63
C ARG A 96 -0.97 -9.03 -3.46
N LEU A 97 -2.04 -8.31 -3.74
CA LEU A 97 -3.37 -8.93 -3.83
C LEU A 97 -3.36 -9.90 -5.01
N THR A 98 -4.05 -11.03 -4.87
CA THR A 98 -4.10 -12.12 -5.87
C THR A 98 -5.50 -12.47 -6.34
N ALA A 99 -6.53 -12.01 -5.62
CA ALA A 99 -7.93 -12.15 -6.00
C ALA A 99 -8.78 -11.09 -5.31
N ARG A 100 -10.07 -11.03 -5.67
CA ARG A 100 -11.10 -10.33 -4.90
C ARG A 100 -11.31 -10.99 -3.54
N LYS A 101 -11.82 -10.22 -2.58
CA LYS A 101 -12.18 -10.67 -1.24
C LYS A 101 -13.70 -10.83 -1.13
N ASP A 102 -14.15 -12.00 -0.69
CA ASP A 102 -15.56 -12.36 -0.68
C ASP A 102 -16.36 -11.70 0.46
N ARG A 103 -15.88 -11.85 1.71
CA ARG A 103 -16.61 -11.39 2.90
C ARG A 103 -15.70 -10.75 3.96
N PRO A 104 -16.24 -9.91 4.86
CA PRO A 104 -15.50 -9.42 6.01
C PRO A 104 -14.96 -10.58 6.86
N GLY A 105 -13.75 -10.43 7.41
CA GLY A 105 -13.11 -11.46 8.22
C GLY A 105 -12.58 -12.69 7.48
N ALA A 106 -12.87 -12.84 6.17
CA ALA A 106 -12.24 -13.87 5.36
C ALA A 106 -10.73 -13.65 5.25
N ARG A 107 -9.98 -14.75 5.09
CA ARG A 107 -8.55 -14.72 4.78
C ARG A 107 -8.33 -13.82 3.56
N GLN A 108 -7.36 -12.92 3.69
CA GLN A 108 -7.02 -11.98 2.63
C GLN A 108 -6.25 -12.72 1.51
N PRO A 109 -6.74 -12.72 0.27
CA PRO A 109 -6.07 -13.41 -0.84
C PRO A 109 -4.88 -12.60 -1.36
N TYR A 110 -3.75 -12.67 -0.66
CA TYR A 110 -2.49 -12.07 -1.09
C TYR A 110 -1.32 -13.05 -1.02
N VAL A 111 -0.21 -12.65 -1.61
CA VAL A 111 1.12 -13.20 -1.38
C VAL A 111 2.06 -12.08 -0.95
N GLU A 112 3.13 -12.42 -0.23
CA GLU A 112 4.19 -11.45 0.06
C GLU A 112 4.82 -10.99 -1.26
N LEU A 113 5.12 -9.70 -1.35
CA LEU A 113 5.73 -9.08 -2.52
C LEU A 113 7.11 -8.56 -2.12
N THR A 114 8.15 -9.01 -2.82
CA THR A 114 9.40 -8.25 -2.85
C THR A 114 9.39 -7.30 -4.05
N LEU A 115 9.86 -6.06 -3.86
CA LEU A 115 9.61 -4.97 -4.81
C LEU A 115 10.35 -5.11 -6.15
N ASP A 116 11.36 -5.99 -6.21
CA ASP A 116 12.19 -6.24 -7.38
C ASP A 116 11.82 -7.51 -8.14
N GLU A 117 10.98 -8.38 -7.57
CA GLU A 117 10.51 -9.63 -8.21
C GLU A 117 9.83 -9.42 -9.56
N LEU A 118 9.29 -8.23 -9.81
CA LEU A 118 8.47 -7.94 -10.99
C LEU A 118 9.21 -7.13 -12.07
N ALA A 119 10.38 -6.59 -11.77
CA ALA A 119 11.20 -5.86 -12.76
C ALA A 119 11.87 -6.82 -13.76
N ALA A 120 12.09 -8.08 -13.39
CA ALA A 120 12.77 -9.08 -14.20
C ALA A 120 11.92 -9.64 -15.37
N GLY A 121 10.61 -9.36 -15.41
CA GLY A 121 9.67 -9.97 -16.36
C GLY A 121 9.36 -9.16 -17.62
N VAL A 122 9.92 -7.97 -17.80
CA VAL A 122 9.59 -7.04 -18.91
C VAL A 122 10.82 -6.73 -19.79
N ALA A 123 11.85 -7.57 -19.70
CA ALA A 123 12.92 -7.62 -20.70
C ALA A 123 12.57 -8.70 -21.73
N ALA A 124 11.64 -8.40 -22.64
CA ALA A 124 11.39 -9.16 -23.87
C ALA A 124 10.97 -8.18 -24.96
#